data_AF-A0A7X9RKS1-F1
#
_entry.id   AF-A0A7X9RKS1-F1
#
_cell.length_a   1.000
_cell.length_b   1.000
_cell.length_c   1.000
_cell.angle_alpha   90.00
_cell.angle_beta   90.00
_cell.angle_gamma   90.00
#
_symmetry.space_group_name_H-M   'P 1'
#
loop_
_entity.id
_entity.type
_entity.pdbx_description
1 polymer ?
#
loop_
_entity_poly.entity_id
_entity_poly.type
_entity_poly.pdbx_seq_one_letter_code
_entity_poly.pdbx_strand_id
1 'polypeptide(L)'
;HETNYKKTAEVFDVSYTQVYQWVKKYQSLGDDGLVDRRGQHKSEDQLSDIEILECKVKFLERQLKEKEMENELLKKVQEIERRRSSPRQRTKRNI
;
A
#
# COMPACT_ATOMS: atom_id res chain seq x y z
N HIS A 1 -21.39 -4.26 -35.98
CA HIS A 1 -20.73 -2.99 -35.60
C HIS A 1 -19.33 -2.95 -36.21
N GLU A 2 -19.19 -2.33 -37.38
CA GLU A 2 -17.89 -2.09 -38.03
C GLU A 2 -17.22 -0.86 -37.43
N THR A 3 -16.59 -1.01 -36.27
CA THR A 3 -15.72 0.03 -35.72
C THR A 3 -14.34 -0.10 -36.38
N ASN A 4 -14.05 0.79 -37.32
CA ASN A 4 -12.81 0.77 -38.08
C ASN A 4 -11.65 1.39 -37.26
N TYR A 5 -11.21 0.67 -36.23
CA TYR A 5 -10.19 1.14 -35.27
C TYR A 5 -8.86 1.52 -35.92
N LYS A 6 -8.49 0.86 -37.02
CA LYS A 6 -7.29 1.17 -37.79
C LYS A 6 -7.36 2.55 -38.44
N LYS A 7 -8.51 2.87 -39.06
CA LYS A 7 -8.72 4.17 -39.67
C LYS A 7 -8.71 5.30 -38.65
N THR A 8 -9.29 5.08 -37.47
CA THR A 8 -9.24 6.05 -36.37
C THR A 8 -7.81 6.22 -35.83
N ALA A 9 -7.06 5.11 -35.67
CA ALA A 9 -5.67 5.14 -35.27
C ALA A 9 -4.80 5.97 -36.23
N GLU A 10 -4.97 5.80 -37.54
CA GLU A 10 -4.26 6.55 -38.57
C GLU A 10 -4.62 8.04 -38.59
N VAL A 11 -5.90 8.40 -38.42
CA VAL A 11 -6.35 9.80 -38.43
C VAL A 11 -5.80 10.59 -37.22
N PHE A 12 -5.70 9.94 -36.07
CA PHE A 12 -5.29 10.59 -34.81
C PHE A 12 -3.84 10.28 -34.40
N ASP A 13 -3.06 9.62 -35.26
CA ASP A 13 -1.67 9.20 -35.02
C ASP A 13 -1.47 8.51 -33.66
N VAL A 14 -2.41 7.64 -33.31
CA VAL A 14 -2.40 6.87 -32.05
C VAL A 14 -2.41 5.39 -32.37
N SER A 15 -1.80 4.59 -31.50
CA SER A 15 -1.72 3.14 -31.70
C SER A 15 -3.12 2.52 -31.72
N TYR A 16 -3.33 1.57 -32.63
CA TYR A 16 -4.52 0.71 -32.67
C TYR A 16 -4.90 0.18 -31.28
N THR A 17 -3.91 -0.22 -30.49
CA THR A 17 -4.12 -0.77 -29.14
C THR A 17 -4.70 0.26 -28.19
N GLN A 18 -4.33 1.54 -28.31
CA GLN A 18 -4.89 2.64 -27.50
C GLN A 18 -6.36 2.90 -27.87
N VAL A 19 -6.66 2.99 -29.17
CA VAL A 19 -8.05 3.20 -29.66
C VAL A 19 -8.95 2.04 -29.20
N TYR A 20 -8.48 0.80 -29.33
CA TYR A 20 -9.22 -0.37 -28.86
C TYR A 20 -9.47 -0.33 -27.34
N GLN A 21 -8.45 0.01 -26.54
CA GLN A 21 -8.58 0.11 -25.09
C GLN A 21 -9.55 1.23 -24.67
N TRP A 22 -9.52 2.38 -25.34
CA TRP A 22 -10.46 3.47 -25.09
C TRP A 22 -11.90 3.08 -25.41
N VAL A 23 -12.15 2.48 -26.58
CA VAL A 23 -13.50 2.04 -26.95
C VAL A 23 -14.02 0.99 -25.97
N LYS A 24 -13.17 0.04 -25.56
CA LYS A 24 -13.54 -0.98 -24.56
C LYS A 24 -13.88 -0.35 -23.20
N LYS A 25 -13.08 0.61 -22.73
CA LYS A 25 -13.33 1.32 -21.47
C LYS A 25 -14.61 2.15 -21.53
N TYR A 26 -14.80 2.87 -22.63
CA TYR A 26 -15.98 3.69 -22.87
C TYR A 26 -17.27 2.85 -22.92
N GLN A 27 -17.25 1.68 -23.57
CA GLN A 27 -18.40 0.77 -23.58
C GLN A 27 -18.75 0.23 -22.19
N SER A 28 -17.77 0.07 -21.31
CA SER A 28 -17.98 -0.49 -19.96
C SER A 28 -18.40 0.55 -18.92
N LEU A 29 -17.86 1.76 -18.99
CA LEU A 29 -17.92 2.77 -17.92
C LEU A 29 -18.36 4.14 -18.43
N GLY A 30 -18.70 4.27 -19.72
CA GLY A 30 -18.99 5.55 -20.36
C GLY A 30 -17.77 6.48 -20.35
N ASP A 31 -18.03 7.79 -20.30
CA ASP A 31 -17.00 8.84 -20.26
C ASP A 31 -16.05 8.68 -19.05
N ASP A 32 -16.54 8.22 -17.89
CA ASP A 32 -15.75 7.97 -16.68
C ASP A 32 -14.65 6.90 -16.87
N GLY A 33 -14.81 6.03 -17.88
CA GLY A 33 -13.82 5.04 -18.28
C GLY A 33 -12.59 5.62 -18.97
N LEU A 34 -12.70 6.83 -19.54
CA LEU A 34 -11.63 7.52 -20.25
C LEU A 34 -10.89 8.56 -19.40
N VAL A 35 -11.41 8.89 -18.22
CA VAL A 35 -10.76 9.81 -17.28
C VAL A 35 -9.40 9.26 -16.82
N ASP A 36 -8.36 10.09 -16.89
CA ASP A 36 -7.03 9.74 -16.39
C ASP A 36 -7.03 9.72 -14.85
N ARG A 37 -6.94 8.51 -14.28
CA ARG A 37 -6.91 8.28 -12.83
C ARG A 37 -5.51 7.96 -12.28
N ARG A 38 -4.45 8.22 -13.05
CA ARG A 38 -3.08 8.03 -12.55
C ARG A 38 -2.82 8.93 -11.35
N GLY A 39 -2.31 8.35 -10.26
CA GLY A 39 -2.04 9.08 -9.02
C GLY A 39 -3.28 9.53 -8.24
N GLN A 40 -4.49 9.25 -8.75
CA GLN A 40 -5.73 9.49 -8.03
C GLN A 40 -6.24 8.17 -7.47
N HIS A 41 -6.35 8.09 -6.14
CA HIS A 41 -7.04 6.98 -5.49
C HIS A 41 -8.50 6.95 -5.97
N LYS A 42 -9.06 5.76 -6.20
CA LYS A 42 -10.50 5.59 -6.40
C LYS A 42 -11.22 6.33 -5.26
N SER A 43 -12.27 7.09 -5.58
CA SER A 43 -13.11 7.70 -4.55
C SER A 43 -13.71 6.61 -3.65
N GLU A 44 -13.99 6.93 -2.38
CA GLU A 44 -14.55 5.96 -1.42
C GLU A 44 -15.83 5.30 -1.95
N ASP A 45 -16.63 6.02 -2.74
CA ASP A 45 -17.86 5.52 -3.38
C ASP A 45 -17.63 4.46 -4.48
N GLN A 46 -16.39 4.34 -4.99
CA GLN A 46 -16.01 3.36 -6.03
C GLN A 46 -15.18 2.20 -5.49
N LEU A 47 -14.79 2.24 -4.21
CA LEU A 47 -14.07 1.16 -3.56
C LEU A 47 -15.07 0.08 -3.15
N SER A 48 -14.82 -1.16 -3.54
CA SER A 48 -15.57 -2.29 -2.99
C SER A 48 -15.28 -2.41 -1.49
N ASP A 49 -16.25 -2.85 -0.70
CA ASP A 49 -16.09 -3.15 0.73
C ASP A 49 -14.82 -3.98 1.02
N ILE A 50 -14.47 -4.89 0.10
CA ILE A 50 -13.26 -5.71 0.17
C ILE A 50 -11.99 -4.86 0.07
N GLU A 51 -11.93 -3.92 -0.88
CA GLU A 51 -10.75 -3.04 -1.07
C GLU A 51 -10.55 -2.11 0.14
N ILE A 52 -11.65 -1.62 0.73
CA ILE A 52 -11.63 -0.82 1.97
C ILE A 52 -11.07 -1.66 3.12
N LEU A 53 -11.56 -2.89 3.27
CA LEU A 53 -11.12 -3.81 4.31
C LEU A 53 -9.64 -4.15 4.18
N GLU A 54 -9.15 -4.46 2.97
CA GLU A 54 -7.74 -4.74 2.72
C GLU A 54 -6.85 -3.55 3.09
N CYS A 55 -7.26 -2.33 2.73
CA CYS A 55 -6.56 -1.11 3.10
C CYS A 55 -6.49 -0.94 4.62
N LYS A 56 -7.60 -1.18 5.31
CA LYS A 56 -7.70 -1.11 6.77
C LYS A 56 -6.85 -2.18 7.45
N VAL A 57 -6.84 -3.41 6.95
CA VAL A 57 -6.00 -4.50 7.47
C VAL A 57 -4.53 -4.11 7.36
N LYS A 58 -4.08 -3.66 6.19
CA LYS A 58 -2.69 -3.23 5.98
C LYS A 58 -2.29 -2.08 6.90
N PHE A 59 -3.19 -1.13 7.12
CA PHE A 59 -2.97 -0.03 8.07
C PHE A 59 -2.83 -0.54 9.51
N LEU A 60 -3.71 -1.45 9.94
CA LEU A 60 -3.69 -2.03 11.28
C LEU A 60 -2.45 -2.90 11.51
N GLU A 61 -2.04 -3.71 10.53
CA GLU A 61 -0.82 -4.52 10.59
C GLU A 61 0.43 -3.64 10.79
N ARG A 62 0.49 -2.50 10.09
CA ARG A 62 1.57 -1.54 10.28
C ARG A 62 1.60 -0.99 11.70
N GLN A 63 0.45 -0.56 12.23
CA GLN A 63 0.37 -0.05 13.60
C GLN A 63 0.74 -1.13 14.62
N LEU A 64 0.29 -2.37 14.41
CA LEU A 64 0.64 -3.48 15.28
C LEU A 64 2.16 -3.70 15.31
N LYS A 65 2.80 -3.72 14.13
CA LYS A 65 4.25 -3.85 14.02
C LYS A 65 5.00 -2.72 14.71
N GLU A 66 4.56 -1.48 14.57
CA GLU A 66 5.14 -0.33 15.26
C GLU A 66 5.04 -0.49 16.80
N LYS A 67 3.90 -0.97 17.29
CA LYS A 67 3.67 -1.22 18.73
C LYS A 67 4.48 -2.40 19.27
N GLU A 68 4.68 -3.44 18.48
CA GLU A 68 5.55 -4.57 18.83
C GLU A 68 6.99 -4.12 18.97
N MET A 69 7.50 -3.33 18.03
CA MET A 69 8.84 -2.75 18.09
C MET A 69 9.03 -1.83 19.31
N GLU A 70 8.04 -1.00 19.62
CA GLU A 70 8.04 -0.16 20.82
C GLU A 70 8.15 -1.00 22.10
N ASN A 71 7.37 -2.08 22.20
CA ASN A 71 7.43 -3.02 23.33
C ASN A 71 8.78 -3.74 23.44
N GLU A 72 9.35 -4.18 22.32
CA GLU A 72 10.68 -4.80 22.31
C GLU A 72 11.75 -3.83 22.80
N LEU A 73 11.71 -2.58 22.34
CA LEU A 73 12.63 -1.54 22.79
C LEU A 73 12.51 -1.31 24.30
N LEU A 74 11.29 -1.18 24.83
CA LEU A 74 11.04 -1.01 26.26
C LEU A 74 11.60 -2.19 27.08
N LYS A 75 11.40 -3.43 26.62
CA LYS A 75 11.97 -4.62 27.27
C LYS A 75 13.50 -4.58 27.32
N LYS A 76 14.16 -4.12 26.24
CA LYS A 76 15.63 -3.97 26.20
C LYS A 76 16.13 -2.88 27.15
N VAL A 77 15.43 -1.75 27.23
CA VAL A 77 15.75 -0.67 28.18
C VAL A 77 15.67 -1.17 29.62
N GLN A 78 14.58 -1.82 30.00
CA GLN A 78 14.39 -2.37 31.34
C GLN A 78 15.46 -3.40 31.73
N GLU A 79 15.93 -4.22 30.77
CA GLU A 79 17.01 -5.18 31.01
C GLU A 79 18.35 -4.47 31.26
N ILE A 80 18.67 -3.41 30.51
CA ILE A 80 19.88 -2.62 30.70
C ILE A 80 19.86 -1.93 32.08
N GLU A 81 18.73 -1.36 32.46
CA GLU A 81 18.55 -0.73 33.78
C GLU A 81 18.74 -1.75 34.91
N ARG A 82 18.14 -2.94 34.82
CA ARG A 82 18.33 -4.02 35.80
C ARG A 82 19.80 -4.43 35.95
N ARG A 83 20.54 -4.54 34.84
CA ARG A 83 21.98 -4.84 34.85
C ARG A 83 22.82 -3.75 35.50
N ARG A 84 22.44 -2.48 35.31
CA ARG A 84 23.14 -1.33 35.90
C ARG A 84 22.85 -1.17 37.39
N SER A 85 21.62 -1.47 37.83
CA SER A 85 21.18 -1.32 39.21
C SER A 85 21.59 -2.48 40.12
N SER A 86 21.97 -3.65 39.57
CA SER A 86 22.53 -4.74 40.38
C SER A 86 23.97 -4.43 40.81
N PRO A 87 24.29 -4.44 42.12
CA PRO A 87 25.66 -4.27 42.59
C PRO A 87 26.55 -5.40 42.03
N ARG A 88 27.73 -5.06 41.48
CA ARG A 88 28.75 -6.08 41.15
C ARG A 88 29.02 -6.90 42.41
N GLN A 89 28.63 -8.17 42.43
CA GLN A 89 29.02 -9.08 43.50
C GLN A 89 30.56 -9.15 43.52
N ARG A 90 31.18 -8.59 44.56
CA ARG A 90 32.63 -8.68 44.79
C ARG A 90 32.98 -10.14 45.01
N THR A 91 33.59 -10.79 44.02
CA THR A 91 34.18 -12.12 44.17
C THR A 91 35.37 -12.00 45.13
N LYS A 92 35.30 -12.67 46.29
CA LYS A 92 36.43 -12.78 47.21
C LYS A 92 37.54 -13.57 46.51
N ARG A 93 38.69 -12.92 46.25
CA ARG A 93 39.93 -13.63 45.92
C ARG A 93 40.45 -14.25 47.21
N ASN A 94 40.53 -15.58 47.27
CA ASN A 94 41.23 -16.29 48.33
C ASN A 94 42.73 -16.01 48.19
N ILE A 95 43.37 -15.58 49.29
CA ILE A 95 44.82 -15.53 49.48
C ILE A 95 45.19 -16.79 50.25
#